data_AF-A0A8J6KZI4-F1
#
_entry.id   AF-A0A8J6KZI4-F1
#
_cell.length_a   1.000
_cell.length_b   1.000
_cell.length_c   1.000
_cell.angle_alpha   90.00
_cell.angle_beta   90.00
_cell.angle_gamma   90.00
#
_symmetry.space_group_name_H-M   'P 1'
#
loop_
_entity.id
_entity.type
_entity.pdbx_description
1 polymer ?
#
loop_
_entity_poly.entity_id
_entity_poly.type
_entity_poly.pdbx_seq_one_letter_code
_entity_poly.pdbx_strand_id
1 'polypeptide(L)'
;MKNQRSLNIEMKDHFLIRASAALEKLKLLCGEEQECSNPSNLLELYTQAILDMTYFEENKLVDEDFPEDSSPQKVKELLSFLSEPEILVKENNMHPKLCDLLGDELLECLSWRRGALLYMYCHSLTKRREWLLRKSNLLQKYLVDGINYLLQMLNYRCPIQLNEGVSFQDLDTAKLLSTGIFSDIHVLAMMYSGEMCYWGLKHCTDLQSENNEVDTDVFGASCTTHKEPLDFREVGEKILKKYVSIDVQLYILSFLSPHDLCQLGSTDRYWNETVRDPILWRYFLLRDLPSWSSVDWKSLPDLEILKKPISEVTNSTCFDYMKVYKMCCPYTRRASKASRPVYGAVTSFLHSLIIQNEPRFAMFGPGLEELNTSLVLSLMSSEELCPTAGLPHRQIDGIGSGVNFQLSNQHKFNILILYSTTRKERDRAREEHTSTVNKMFSLQSEGNEQGSRYSVIPQIQKVCEVVDGFIYVANGEAHKTHELRLSLLNHPWMVQDMEAETLTGFLNGIEWILEEVVSKRTK
;
A
#
# COMPACT_ATOMS: atom_id res chain seq x y z
N MET A 1 8.22 -27.75 -21.95
CA MET A 1 9.48 -27.03 -22.24
C MET A 1 10.15 -27.41 -23.57
N LYS A 2 10.33 -28.69 -23.94
CA LYS A 2 10.91 -29.04 -25.26
C LYS A 2 10.01 -28.68 -26.47
N ASN A 3 8.69 -28.93 -26.39
CA ASN A 3 7.76 -28.58 -27.48
C ASN A 3 7.62 -27.06 -27.71
N GLN A 4 7.74 -26.24 -26.65
CA GLN A 4 7.69 -24.77 -26.78
C GLN A 4 8.90 -24.22 -27.55
N ARG A 5 10.09 -24.81 -27.35
CA ARG A 5 11.31 -24.42 -28.06
C ARG A 5 11.26 -24.78 -29.54
N SER A 6 10.71 -25.95 -29.90
CA SER A 6 10.57 -26.35 -31.31
C SER A 6 9.57 -25.47 -32.06
N LEU A 7 8.42 -25.16 -31.45
CA LEU A 7 7.43 -24.22 -31.99
C LEU A 7 8.01 -22.80 -32.18
N ASN A 8 8.83 -22.33 -31.24
CA ASN A 8 9.48 -21.02 -31.35
C ASN A 8 10.55 -20.95 -32.44
N ILE A 9 11.21 -22.07 -32.80
CA ILE A 9 12.19 -22.09 -33.90
C ILE A 9 11.46 -22.04 -35.25
N GLU A 10 10.40 -22.83 -35.43
CA GLU A 10 9.58 -22.79 -36.65
C GLU A 10 8.90 -21.42 -36.87
N MET A 11 8.44 -20.77 -35.79
CA MET A 11 7.88 -19.41 -35.86
C MET A 11 8.92 -18.35 -36.25
N LYS A 12 10.18 -18.52 -35.85
CA LYS A 12 11.24 -17.54 -36.12
C LYS A 12 11.68 -17.55 -37.59
N ASP A 13 11.75 -18.72 -38.20
CA ASP A 13 12.02 -18.85 -39.64
C ASP A 13 10.91 -18.22 -40.48
N HIS A 14 9.66 -18.24 -39.99
CA HIS A 14 8.53 -17.63 -40.68
C HIS A 14 8.68 -16.11 -40.88
N PHE A 15 9.24 -15.37 -39.92
CA PHE A 15 9.48 -13.91 -40.08
C PHE A 15 10.53 -13.61 -41.15
N LEU A 16 11.62 -14.38 -41.17
CA LEU A 16 12.66 -14.24 -42.20
C LEU A 16 12.15 -14.63 -43.59
N ILE A 17 11.32 -15.67 -43.68
CA ILE A 17 10.65 -16.05 -44.93
C ILE A 17 9.72 -14.94 -45.42
N ARG A 18 8.94 -14.33 -44.52
CA ARG A 18 8.06 -13.20 -44.84
C ARG A 18 8.84 -11.98 -45.31
N ALA A 19 9.92 -11.62 -44.61
CA ALA A 19 10.79 -10.52 -45.00
C ALA A 19 11.42 -10.75 -46.38
N SER A 20 11.93 -11.97 -46.63
CA SER A 20 12.48 -12.36 -47.93
C SER A 20 11.44 -12.24 -49.05
N ALA A 21 10.22 -12.73 -48.82
CA ALA A 21 9.13 -12.61 -49.78
C ALA A 21 8.73 -11.14 -50.05
N ALA A 22 8.73 -10.29 -49.03
CA ALA A 22 8.46 -8.86 -49.16
C ALA A 22 9.55 -8.15 -49.99
N LEU A 23 10.83 -8.48 -49.77
CA LEU A 23 11.95 -7.93 -50.53
C LEU A 23 11.96 -8.39 -51.99
N GLU A 24 11.64 -9.66 -52.27
CA GLU A 24 11.50 -10.15 -53.64
C GLU A 24 10.32 -9.47 -54.37
N LYS A 25 9.19 -9.27 -53.67
CA LYS A 25 8.07 -8.49 -54.21
C LYS A 25 8.46 -7.05 -54.51
N LEU A 26 9.24 -6.41 -53.63
CA LEU A 26 9.76 -5.06 -53.83
C LEU A 26 10.68 -5.00 -55.06
N LYS A 27 11.57 -5.97 -55.21
CA LYS A 27 12.48 -6.08 -56.36
C LYS A 27 11.74 -6.21 -57.68
N LEU A 28 10.64 -6.96 -57.72
CA LEU A 28 9.78 -7.06 -58.91
C LEU A 28 9.12 -5.71 -59.23
N LEU A 29 8.56 -5.03 -58.22
CA LEU A 29 7.90 -3.73 -58.39
C LEU A 29 8.85 -2.58 -58.78
N CYS A 30 10.14 -2.69 -58.45
CA CYS A 30 11.19 -1.76 -58.89
C CYS A 30 11.77 -2.10 -60.27
N GLY A 31 11.60 -3.34 -60.75
CA GLY A 31 12.14 -3.82 -62.02
C GLY A 31 11.20 -3.63 -63.22
N GLU A 32 9.92 -3.37 -62.98
CA GLU A 32 8.96 -3.06 -64.04
C GLU A 32 9.05 -1.57 -64.41
N GLU A 33 9.36 -1.25 -65.67
CA GLU A 33 9.36 0.11 -66.26
C GLU A 33 7.94 0.72 -66.35
N GLN A 34 7.10 0.53 -65.33
CA GLN A 34 5.77 1.12 -65.26
C GLN A 34 5.77 2.31 -64.31
N GLU A 35 5.43 3.49 -64.86
CA GLU A 35 5.26 4.79 -64.23
C GLU A 35 4.18 4.84 -63.11
N CYS A 36 3.82 3.73 -62.46
CA CYS A 36 2.66 3.64 -61.57
C CYS A 36 2.88 2.82 -60.28
N SER A 37 4.10 2.67 -59.78
CA SER A 37 4.31 2.18 -58.41
C SER A 37 4.19 3.34 -57.43
N ASN A 38 3.07 3.41 -56.69
CA ASN A 38 2.88 4.42 -55.64
C ASN A 38 4.05 4.33 -54.63
N PRO A 39 4.86 5.40 -54.43
CA PRO A 39 6.04 5.36 -53.55
C PRO A 39 5.69 4.96 -52.11
N SER A 40 4.46 5.22 -51.66
CA SER A 40 3.96 4.77 -50.36
C SER A 40 3.92 3.24 -50.24
N ASN A 41 3.46 2.53 -51.28
CA ASN A 41 3.37 1.06 -51.25
C ASN A 41 4.76 0.39 -51.23
N LEU A 42 5.72 0.96 -51.97
CA LEU A 42 7.10 0.45 -51.98
C LEU A 42 7.75 0.61 -50.60
N LEU A 43 7.56 1.77 -50.00
CA LEU A 43 8.09 2.10 -48.68
C LEU A 43 7.43 1.29 -47.57
N GLU A 44 6.12 1.03 -47.66
CA GLU A 44 5.39 0.14 -46.74
C GLU A 44 5.95 -1.28 -46.79
N LEU A 45 6.12 -1.86 -47.99
CA LEU A 45 6.70 -3.20 -48.15
C LEU A 45 8.14 -3.28 -47.61
N TYR A 46 8.94 -2.26 -47.86
CA TYR A 46 10.30 -2.16 -47.33
C TYR A 46 10.29 -2.10 -45.80
N THR A 47 9.45 -1.23 -45.23
CA THR A 47 9.34 -1.05 -43.77
C THR A 47 8.88 -2.34 -43.09
N GLN A 48 7.92 -3.05 -43.68
CA GLN A 48 7.48 -4.35 -43.18
C GLN A 48 8.61 -5.39 -43.18
N ALA A 49 9.43 -5.43 -44.24
CA ALA A 49 10.58 -6.33 -44.29
C ALA A 49 11.62 -5.99 -43.20
N ILE A 50 11.92 -4.71 -42.97
CA ILE A 50 12.81 -4.26 -41.90
C ILE A 50 12.24 -4.64 -40.52
N LEU A 51 10.94 -4.45 -40.29
CA LEU A 51 10.28 -4.83 -39.04
C LEU A 51 10.40 -6.34 -38.78
N ASP A 52 10.14 -7.18 -39.77
CA ASP A 52 10.22 -8.63 -39.64
C ASP A 52 11.67 -9.12 -39.42
N MET A 53 12.65 -8.56 -40.14
CA MET A 53 14.07 -8.90 -39.98
C MET A 53 14.62 -8.49 -38.61
N THR A 54 14.34 -7.26 -38.19
CA THR A 54 14.77 -6.75 -36.88
C THR A 54 14.09 -7.49 -35.75
N TYR A 55 12.82 -7.89 -35.91
CA TYR A 55 12.09 -8.68 -34.91
C TYR A 55 12.76 -10.02 -34.62
N PHE A 56 13.24 -10.70 -35.65
CA PHE A 56 13.99 -11.94 -35.48
C PHE A 56 15.26 -11.73 -34.63
N GLU A 57 16.07 -10.72 -34.99
CA GLU A 57 17.34 -10.43 -34.31
C GLU A 57 17.14 -9.95 -32.87
N GLU A 58 16.11 -9.14 -32.61
CA GLU A 58 15.76 -8.69 -31.26
C GLU A 58 15.35 -9.84 -30.36
N ASN A 59 14.51 -10.76 -30.85
CA ASN A 59 14.12 -11.95 -30.08
C ASN A 59 15.33 -12.82 -29.73
N LYS A 60 16.33 -12.89 -30.62
CA LYS A 60 17.58 -13.59 -30.33
C LYS A 60 18.34 -12.91 -29.17
N LEU A 61 18.46 -11.58 -29.17
CA LEU A 61 19.09 -10.86 -28.06
C LEU A 61 18.36 -11.05 -26.74
N VAL A 62 17.01 -11.05 -26.77
CA VAL A 62 16.18 -11.27 -25.58
C VAL A 62 16.38 -12.70 -25.04
N ASP A 63 16.39 -13.71 -25.90
CA ASP A 63 16.62 -15.10 -25.49
C ASP A 63 18.03 -15.33 -24.90
N GLU A 64 19.01 -14.56 -25.35
CA GLU A 64 20.39 -14.57 -24.86
C GLU A 64 20.61 -13.64 -23.66
N ASP A 65 19.55 -12.97 -23.16
CA ASP A 65 19.59 -11.96 -22.09
C ASP A 65 20.65 -10.87 -22.32
N PHE A 66 20.77 -10.37 -23.55
CA PHE A 66 21.67 -9.28 -23.93
C PHE A 66 23.13 -9.45 -23.43
N PRO A 67 23.94 -10.34 -24.04
CA PRO A 67 25.35 -10.56 -23.68
C PRO A 67 26.19 -9.28 -23.75
N GLU A 68 27.08 -9.05 -22.76
CA GLU A 68 27.80 -7.77 -22.59
C GLU A 68 28.68 -7.37 -23.78
N ASP A 69 29.33 -8.35 -24.42
CA ASP A 69 30.36 -8.10 -25.44
C ASP A 69 29.76 -7.68 -26.79
N SER A 70 28.63 -8.28 -27.19
CA SER A 70 28.04 -8.09 -28.52
C SER A 70 26.80 -7.18 -28.52
N SER A 71 26.05 -7.12 -27.41
CA SER A 71 24.78 -6.39 -27.36
C SER A 71 24.89 -4.88 -27.61
N PRO A 72 25.88 -4.15 -27.07
CA PRO A 72 25.93 -2.70 -27.28
C PRO A 72 26.03 -2.31 -28.76
N GLN A 73 26.81 -3.06 -29.54
CA GLN A 73 26.98 -2.83 -30.97
C GLN A 73 25.74 -3.29 -31.74
N LYS A 74 25.22 -4.48 -31.42
CA LYS A 74 24.04 -5.03 -32.09
C LYS A 74 22.78 -4.20 -31.88
N VAL A 75 22.57 -3.68 -30.67
CA VAL A 75 21.44 -2.77 -30.36
C VAL A 75 21.55 -1.49 -31.18
N LYS A 76 22.75 -0.90 -31.32
CA LYS A 76 22.95 0.28 -32.18
C LYS A 76 22.65 0.00 -33.65
N GLU A 77 23.09 -1.14 -34.17
CA GLU A 77 22.78 -1.57 -35.53
C GLU A 77 21.28 -1.73 -35.75
N LEU A 78 20.58 -2.41 -34.84
CA LEU A 78 19.13 -2.59 -34.92
C LEU A 78 18.37 -1.25 -34.86
N LEU A 79 18.79 -0.33 -33.99
CA LEU A 79 18.21 1.02 -33.95
C LEU A 79 18.45 1.79 -35.25
N SER A 80 19.62 1.63 -35.87
CA SER A 80 19.94 2.21 -37.18
C SER A 80 19.02 1.66 -38.27
N PHE A 81 18.88 0.33 -38.36
CA PHE A 81 17.99 -0.31 -39.33
C PHE A 81 16.53 0.10 -39.13
N LEU A 82 16.05 0.13 -37.88
CA LEU A 82 14.71 0.61 -37.59
C LEU A 82 14.54 2.08 -38.01
N SER A 83 15.59 2.90 -37.97
CA SER A 83 15.55 4.33 -38.36
C SER A 83 15.60 4.57 -39.87
N GLU A 84 16.08 3.59 -40.64
CA GLU A 84 16.32 3.70 -42.08
C GLU A 84 15.07 4.08 -42.90
N PRO A 85 13.87 3.50 -42.67
CA PRO A 85 12.67 3.89 -43.42
C PRO A 85 12.31 5.37 -43.27
N GLU A 86 12.50 5.95 -42.07
CA GLU A 86 12.23 7.37 -41.83
C GLU A 86 13.30 8.29 -42.45
N ILE A 87 14.56 7.84 -42.47
CA ILE A 87 15.67 8.56 -43.10
C ILE A 87 15.44 8.63 -44.62
N LEU A 88 15.07 7.51 -45.23
CA LEU A 88 14.76 7.44 -46.67
C LEU A 88 13.64 8.41 -47.06
N VAL A 89 12.61 8.59 -46.24
CA VAL A 89 11.55 9.58 -46.52
C VAL A 89 12.09 11.01 -46.47
N LYS A 90 12.92 11.33 -45.47
CA LYS A 90 13.49 12.67 -45.28
C LYS A 90 14.46 13.05 -46.39
N GLU A 91 15.24 12.10 -46.90
CA GLU A 91 16.24 12.33 -47.95
C GLU A 91 15.61 12.55 -49.34
N ASN A 92 14.40 12.04 -49.58
CA ASN A 92 13.71 12.16 -50.87
C ASN A 92 13.07 13.54 -51.15
N ASN A 93 13.30 14.57 -50.32
CA ASN A 93 13.06 16.01 -50.59
C ASN A 93 11.70 16.42 -51.18
N MET A 94 10.66 15.63 -50.98
CA MET A 94 9.29 16.08 -51.20
C MET A 94 8.73 16.46 -49.84
N HIS A 95 8.01 17.58 -49.75
CA HIS A 95 7.39 18.08 -48.52
C HIS A 95 6.01 17.44 -48.17
N PRO A 96 5.70 16.13 -48.30
CA PRO A 96 4.61 15.54 -47.51
C PRO A 96 5.03 15.38 -46.05
N LYS A 97 4.07 15.35 -45.15
CA LYS A 97 4.32 14.91 -43.77
C LYS A 97 4.72 13.43 -43.80
N LEU A 98 5.58 12.99 -42.88
CA LEU A 98 6.01 11.58 -42.77
C LEU A 98 4.80 10.61 -42.71
N CYS A 99 3.73 11.04 -42.05
CA CYS A 99 2.45 10.34 -41.97
C CYS A 99 1.78 10.10 -43.34
N ASP A 100 1.99 10.99 -44.31
CA ASP A 100 1.35 10.90 -45.63
C ASP A 100 1.94 9.76 -46.49
N LEU A 101 3.14 9.25 -46.15
CA LEU A 101 3.83 8.18 -46.89
C LEU A 101 3.80 6.82 -46.17
N LEU A 102 4.14 6.80 -44.88
CA LEU A 102 4.24 5.56 -44.07
C LEU A 102 2.94 5.22 -43.33
N GLY A 103 2.05 6.20 -43.16
CA GLY A 103 0.89 6.07 -42.30
C GLY A 103 1.24 6.06 -40.80
N ASP A 104 0.26 6.39 -39.97
CA ASP A 104 0.46 6.49 -38.52
C ASP A 104 0.77 5.13 -37.88
N GLU A 105 0.25 4.03 -38.43
CA GLU A 105 0.41 2.69 -37.85
C GLU A 105 1.85 2.17 -37.93
N LEU A 106 2.53 2.35 -39.06
CA LEU A 106 3.92 1.92 -39.22
C LEU A 106 4.86 2.81 -38.41
N LEU A 107 4.59 4.12 -38.33
CA LEU A 107 5.40 5.05 -37.54
C LEU A 107 5.29 4.80 -36.04
N GLU A 108 4.06 4.51 -35.57
CA GLU A 108 3.78 4.04 -34.23
C GLU A 108 4.54 2.73 -33.95
N CYS A 109 4.48 1.77 -34.87
CA CYS A 109 5.18 0.48 -34.75
C CYS A 109 6.71 0.66 -34.69
N LEU A 110 7.31 1.45 -35.59
CA LEU A 110 8.75 1.73 -35.59
C LEU A 110 9.20 2.35 -34.25
N SER A 111 8.42 3.31 -33.75
CA SER A 111 8.72 4.00 -32.49
C SER A 111 8.55 3.07 -31.29
N TRP A 112 7.48 2.27 -31.27
CA TRP A 112 7.29 1.19 -30.29
C TRP A 112 8.49 0.24 -30.26
N ARG A 113 8.90 -0.27 -31.43
CA ARG A 113 9.96 -1.28 -31.54
C ARG A 113 11.31 -0.75 -31.05
N ARG A 114 11.66 0.50 -31.39
CA ARG A 114 12.87 1.16 -30.87
C ARG A 114 12.80 1.36 -29.35
N GLY A 115 11.67 1.85 -28.84
CA GLY A 115 11.46 2.06 -27.41
C GLY A 115 11.50 0.77 -26.60
N ALA A 116 10.81 -0.28 -27.06
CA ALA A 116 10.78 -1.59 -26.43
C ALA A 116 12.15 -2.27 -26.45
N LEU A 117 12.90 -2.20 -27.54
CA LEU A 117 14.27 -2.72 -27.62
C LEU A 117 15.17 -2.06 -26.57
N LEU A 118 15.12 -0.73 -26.46
CA LEU A 118 15.88 0.02 -25.45
C LEU A 118 15.44 -0.30 -24.03
N TYR A 119 14.14 -0.45 -23.80
CA TYR A 119 13.60 -0.89 -22.51
C TYR A 119 14.16 -2.25 -22.11
N MET A 120 14.05 -3.27 -22.99
CA MET A 120 14.53 -4.62 -22.71
C MET A 120 16.03 -4.64 -22.44
N TYR A 121 16.80 -3.87 -23.22
CA TYR A 121 18.23 -3.74 -23.01
C TYR A 121 18.56 -3.08 -21.66
N CYS A 122 17.92 -1.95 -21.33
CA CYS A 122 18.09 -1.27 -20.04
C CYS A 122 17.66 -2.16 -18.87
N HIS A 123 16.60 -2.95 -19.02
CA HIS A 123 16.14 -3.90 -18.03
C HIS A 123 17.21 -4.96 -17.70
N SER A 124 17.87 -5.54 -18.72
CA SER A 124 18.98 -6.47 -18.49
C SER A 124 20.19 -5.78 -17.86
N LEU A 125 20.49 -4.52 -18.24
CA LEU A 125 21.60 -3.75 -17.67
C LEU A 125 21.39 -3.37 -16.21
N THR A 126 20.17 -2.99 -15.80
CA THR A 126 19.86 -2.62 -14.41
C THR A 126 20.01 -3.78 -13.42
N LYS A 127 19.98 -5.03 -13.89
CA LYS A 127 20.30 -6.22 -13.08
C LYS A 127 21.81 -6.38 -12.82
N ARG A 128 22.67 -5.75 -13.63
CA ARG A 128 24.14 -5.91 -13.59
C ARG A 128 24.80 -4.75 -12.85
N ARG A 129 24.97 -4.90 -11.52
CA ARG A 129 25.51 -3.87 -10.63
C ARG A 129 26.89 -3.33 -11.05
N GLU A 130 27.78 -4.18 -11.54
CA GLU A 130 29.14 -3.78 -11.93
C GLU A 130 29.17 -2.88 -13.18
N TRP A 131 28.22 -3.07 -14.08
CA TRP A 131 28.12 -2.27 -15.31
C TRP A 131 27.58 -0.87 -15.03
N LEU A 132 26.59 -0.75 -14.13
CA LEU A 132 26.00 0.53 -13.70
C LEU A 132 27.07 1.51 -13.17
N LEU A 133 28.07 1.00 -12.44
CA LEU A 133 29.16 1.81 -11.90
C LEU A 133 30.13 2.33 -12.97
N ARG A 134 30.28 1.62 -14.09
CA ARG A 134 31.28 1.94 -15.13
C ARG A 134 30.73 2.77 -16.29
N LYS A 135 29.43 2.68 -16.60
CA LYS A 135 28.83 3.26 -17.82
C LYS A 135 27.49 3.97 -17.57
N SER A 136 27.36 4.66 -16.44
CA SER A 136 26.14 5.38 -16.05
C SER A 136 25.66 6.41 -17.08
N ASN A 137 26.56 7.17 -17.71
CA ASN A 137 26.22 8.15 -18.75
C ASN A 137 25.58 7.51 -19.99
N LEU A 138 26.03 6.29 -20.34
CA LEU A 138 25.50 5.57 -21.49
C LEU A 138 24.10 5.01 -21.19
N LEU A 139 23.87 4.55 -19.96
CA LEU A 139 22.54 4.17 -19.49
C LEU A 139 21.57 5.34 -19.59
N GLN A 140 21.96 6.51 -19.07
CA GLN A 140 21.11 7.70 -19.11
C GLN A 140 20.70 8.04 -20.55
N LYS A 141 21.64 7.98 -21.50
CA LYS A 141 21.33 8.20 -22.92
C LYS A 141 20.30 7.20 -23.44
N TYR A 142 20.48 5.91 -23.19
CA TYR A 142 19.51 4.88 -23.63
C TYR A 142 18.14 5.04 -22.97
N LEU A 143 18.09 5.45 -21.70
CA LEU A 143 16.84 5.73 -21.00
C LEU A 143 16.11 6.91 -21.65
N VAL A 144 16.81 8.02 -21.91
CA VAL A 144 16.24 9.21 -22.55
C VAL A 144 15.76 8.89 -23.97
N ASP A 145 16.57 8.20 -24.77
CA ASP A 145 16.20 7.82 -26.14
C ASP A 145 14.99 6.88 -26.14
N GLY A 146 14.97 5.87 -25.26
CA GLY A 146 13.87 4.93 -25.15
C GLY A 146 12.55 5.60 -24.74
N ILE A 147 12.59 6.47 -23.73
CA ILE A 147 11.42 7.26 -23.31
C ILE A 147 10.93 8.15 -24.46
N ASN A 148 11.83 8.80 -25.20
CA ASN A 148 11.44 9.64 -26.33
C ASN A 148 10.72 8.83 -27.42
N TYR A 149 11.21 7.64 -27.77
CA TYR A 149 10.53 6.78 -28.75
C TYR A 149 9.16 6.30 -28.27
N LEU A 150 9.04 5.93 -26.99
CA LEU A 150 7.74 5.54 -26.42
C LEU A 150 6.75 6.71 -26.36
N LEU A 151 7.23 7.93 -26.04
CA LEU A 151 6.40 9.13 -26.09
C LEU A 151 6.00 9.50 -27.53
N GLN A 152 6.88 9.31 -28.51
CA GLN A 152 6.53 9.48 -29.92
C GLN A 152 5.43 8.50 -30.33
N MET A 153 5.60 7.22 -29.99
CA MET A 153 4.61 6.16 -30.21
C MET A 153 3.22 6.57 -29.70
N LEU A 154 3.13 7.04 -28.45
CA LEU A 154 1.87 7.47 -27.82
C LEU A 154 1.23 8.72 -28.45
N ASN A 155 1.92 9.44 -29.34
CA ASN A 155 1.47 10.70 -29.93
C ASN A 155 1.21 10.63 -31.46
N TYR A 156 1.46 9.50 -32.13
CA TYR A 156 1.16 9.39 -33.57
C TYR A 156 -0.34 9.42 -33.86
N ARG A 157 -1.14 8.72 -33.06
CA ARG A 157 -2.60 8.74 -33.20
C ARG A 157 -3.23 9.87 -32.40
N CYS A 158 -4.18 10.56 -33.00
CA CYS A 158 -4.99 11.56 -32.31
C CYS A 158 -6.10 10.87 -31.49
N PRO A 159 -6.34 11.28 -30.23
CA PRO A 159 -7.45 10.74 -29.44
C PRO A 159 -8.82 11.00 -30.10
N ILE A 160 -9.76 10.07 -29.93
CA ILE A 160 -11.09 10.16 -30.54
C ILE A 160 -11.95 11.17 -29.77
N GLN A 161 -12.51 12.16 -30.47
CA GLN A 161 -13.49 13.08 -29.88
C GLN A 161 -14.86 12.40 -29.75
N LEU A 162 -15.31 12.21 -28.52
CA LEU A 162 -16.63 11.66 -28.19
C LEU A 162 -17.69 12.76 -28.38
N ASN A 163 -18.11 13.03 -29.62
CA ASN A 163 -19.23 13.93 -29.90
C ASN A 163 -20.58 13.22 -29.70
N GLU A 164 -21.65 13.98 -29.38
CA GLU A 164 -23.00 13.48 -29.08
C GLU A 164 -23.66 12.61 -30.19
N GLY A 165 -23.06 12.52 -31.38
CA GLY A 165 -23.55 11.73 -32.51
C GLY A 165 -22.89 10.35 -32.71
N VAL A 166 -21.93 9.93 -31.87
CA VAL A 166 -21.23 8.65 -32.03
C VAL A 166 -21.79 7.61 -31.06
N SER A 167 -22.38 6.54 -31.60
CA SER A 167 -22.90 5.42 -30.81
C SER A 167 -21.77 4.45 -30.47
N PHE A 168 -21.43 4.33 -29.19
CA PHE A 168 -20.50 3.32 -28.69
C PHE A 168 -21.26 2.17 -28.03
N GLN A 169 -20.79 0.94 -28.24
CA GLN A 169 -21.37 -0.26 -27.60
C GLN A 169 -20.94 -0.38 -26.14
N ASP A 170 -19.71 0.06 -25.84
CA ASP A 170 -19.13 0.02 -24.51
C ASP A 170 -18.54 1.39 -24.13
N LEU A 171 -18.92 1.89 -22.95
CA LEU A 171 -18.54 3.20 -22.46
C LEU A 171 -17.06 3.24 -22.05
N ASP A 172 -16.53 2.14 -21.51
CA ASP A 172 -15.16 2.10 -21.01
C ASP A 172 -14.15 2.02 -22.16
N THR A 173 -14.44 1.25 -23.21
CA THR A 173 -13.70 1.28 -24.46
C THR A 173 -13.70 2.67 -25.09
N ALA A 174 -14.84 3.37 -25.12
CA ALA A 174 -14.93 4.73 -25.63
C ALA A 174 -14.05 5.72 -24.84
N LYS A 175 -14.01 5.60 -23.50
CA LYS A 175 -13.12 6.39 -22.65
C LYS A 175 -11.64 6.13 -22.99
N LEU A 176 -11.22 4.88 -23.14
CA LEU A 176 -9.84 4.52 -23.51
C LEU A 176 -9.43 5.13 -24.85
N LEU A 177 -10.31 5.07 -25.86
CA LEU A 177 -10.05 5.68 -27.16
C LEU A 177 -9.98 7.21 -27.09
N SER A 178 -10.78 7.83 -26.21
CA SER A 178 -10.74 9.29 -25.98
C SER A 178 -9.49 9.76 -25.23
N THR A 179 -8.84 8.88 -24.47
CA THR A 179 -7.55 9.16 -23.83
C THR A 179 -6.35 8.85 -24.74
N GLY A 180 -6.59 8.26 -25.92
CA GLY A 180 -5.58 7.89 -26.90
C GLY A 180 -4.96 6.50 -26.66
N ILE A 181 -5.69 5.60 -26.01
CA ILE A 181 -5.29 4.21 -25.77
C ILE A 181 -6.02 3.31 -26.77
N PHE A 182 -5.29 2.79 -27.75
CA PHE A 182 -5.89 2.00 -28.85
C PHE A 182 -5.60 0.50 -28.77
N SER A 183 -4.58 0.09 -28.00
CA SER A 183 -4.15 -1.30 -27.86
C SER A 183 -3.45 -1.55 -26.52
N ASP A 184 -3.27 -2.82 -26.20
CA ASP A 184 -2.42 -3.27 -25.08
C ASP A 184 -0.99 -2.74 -25.16
N ILE A 185 -0.46 -2.56 -26.37
CA ILE A 185 0.87 -1.97 -26.62
C ILE A 185 0.98 -0.55 -26.05
N HIS A 186 -0.08 0.27 -26.14
CA HIS A 186 -0.06 1.61 -25.54
C HIS A 186 0.12 1.53 -24.03
N VAL A 187 -0.58 0.60 -23.37
CA VAL A 187 -0.47 0.39 -21.92
C VAL A 187 0.94 -0.10 -21.56
N LEU A 188 1.52 -1.01 -22.35
CA LEU A 188 2.91 -1.44 -22.18
C LEU A 188 3.89 -0.28 -22.36
N ALA A 189 3.67 0.61 -23.33
CA ALA A 189 4.51 1.80 -23.53
C ALA A 189 4.49 2.73 -22.33
N MET A 190 3.33 2.93 -21.70
CA MET A 190 3.22 3.70 -20.46
C MET A 190 3.99 3.04 -19.32
N MET A 191 3.84 1.72 -19.15
CA MET A 191 4.55 0.96 -18.12
C MET A 191 6.07 1.03 -18.30
N TYR A 192 6.55 0.76 -19.52
CA TYR A 192 7.97 0.80 -19.86
C TYR A 192 8.55 2.20 -19.64
N SER A 193 7.82 3.23 -20.08
CA SER A 193 8.23 4.62 -19.85
C SER A 193 8.33 4.94 -18.35
N GLY A 194 7.34 4.52 -17.56
CA GLY A 194 7.34 4.71 -16.10
C GLY A 194 8.51 4.01 -15.41
N GLU A 195 8.78 2.76 -15.77
CA GLU A 195 9.89 2.00 -15.20
C GLU A 195 11.27 2.56 -15.61
N MET A 196 11.41 3.00 -16.87
CA MET A 196 12.62 3.70 -17.33
C MET A 196 12.82 5.04 -16.61
N CYS A 197 11.76 5.81 -16.36
CA CYS A 197 11.83 7.03 -15.53
C CYS A 197 12.29 6.70 -14.11
N TYR A 198 11.77 5.63 -13.51
CA TYR A 198 12.20 5.17 -12.20
C TYR A 198 13.68 4.76 -12.18
N TRP A 199 14.17 4.03 -13.18
CA TRP A 199 15.60 3.70 -13.28
C TRP A 199 16.47 4.94 -13.45
N GLY A 200 16.03 5.91 -14.24
CA GLY A 200 16.70 7.21 -14.39
C GLY A 200 16.81 7.96 -13.05
N LEU A 201 15.71 8.04 -12.31
CA LEU A 201 15.69 8.65 -10.98
C LEU A 201 16.49 7.90 -9.92
N LYS A 202 16.65 6.59 -10.07
CA LYS A 202 17.36 5.75 -9.10
C LYS A 202 18.87 5.69 -9.35
N HIS A 203 19.28 5.73 -10.61
CA HIS A 203 20.66 5.44 -11.01
C HIS A 203 21.38 6.63 -11.65
N CYS A 204 20.68 7.69 -12.07
CA CYS A 204 21.27 8.81 -12.77
C CYS A 204 21.22 10.15 -12.01
N THR A 205 20.44 10.27 -10.93
CA THR A 205 20.33 11.53 -10.16
C THR A 205 21.54 11.84 -9.28
N ASP A 206 22.32 10.83 -8.88
CA ASP A 206 23.50 11.03 -8.02
C ASP A 206 24.72 11.60 -8.78
N LEU A 207 24.65 11.75 -10.10
CA LEU A 207 25.81 12.07 -10.96
C LEU A 207 25.80 13.48 -11.56
N GLN A 208 24.72 14.25 -11.39
CA GLN A 208 24.66 15.63 -11.90
C GLN A 208 25.57 16.61 -11.14
N SER A 209 26.22 16.18 -10.05
CA SER A 209 27.14 17.01 -9.27
C SER A 209 28.63 16.91 -9.66
N GLU A 210 29.07 15.94 -10.48
CA GLU A 210 30.53 15.68 -10.59
C GLU A 210 31.16 15.68 -11.99
N ASN A 211 30.45 15.66 -13.12
CA ASN A 211 31.12 15.52 -14.44
C ASN A 211 30.79 16.65 -15.42
N ASN A 212 31.37 17.83 -15.18
CA ASN A 212 31.69 18.81 -16.22
C ASN A 212 33.13 18.58 -16.69
N GLU A 213 33.41 17.49 -17.40
CA GLU A 213 34.63 17.40 -18.20
C GLU A 213 34.30 16.98 -19.62
N VAL A 214 34.83 17.81 -20.52
CA VAL A 214 34.66 17.82 -21.96
C VAL A 214 35.33 16.58 -22.54
N ASP A 215 34.62 15.85 -23.40
CA ASP A 215 35.29 15.20 -24.52
C ASP A 215 34.47 15.36 -25.80
N THR A 216 35.15 15.98 -26.76
CA THR A 216 34.68 16.34 -28.09
C THR A 216 35.11 15.22 -29.01
N ASP A 217 34.18 14.54 -29.68
CA ASP A 217 34.45 14.08 -31.05
C ASP A 217 33.16 13.84 -31.85
N VAL A 218 33.26 14.26 -33.10
CA VAL A 218 32.20 14.66 -34.03
C VAL A 218 31.79 13.52 -34.96
N PHE A 219 30.49 13.43 -35.32
CA PHE A 219 29.90 13.19 -36.67
C PHE A 219 28.36 13.26 -36.49
N GLY A 220 27.66 14.37 -36.75
CA GLY A 220 27.17 14.89 -38.05
C GLY A 220 26.02 14.01 -38.59
N ALA A 221 24.72 14.38 -38.61
CA ALA A 221 24.08 15.60 -39.11
C ALA A 221 22.77 15.99 -38.36
N SER A 222 22.28 17.19 -38.66
CA SER A 222 21.64 18.15 -37.77
C SER A 222 20.12 18.04 -37.53
N CYS A 223 19.71 18.31 -36.29
CA CYS A 223 18.73 19.37 -35.99
C CYS A 223 19.00 19.92 -34.58
N THR A 224 19.70 21.06 -34.51
CA THR A 224 19.97 21.79 -33.28
C THR A 224 18.70 22.50 -32.81
N THR A 225 17.95 21.84 -31.94
CA THR A 225 17.18 22.52 -30.90
C THR A 225 17.87 22.21 -29.58
N HIS A 226 18.15 23.22 -28.77
CA HIS A 226 18.58 23.01 -27.39
C HIS A 226 17.49 22.19 -26.68
N LYS A 227 17.61 20.86 -26.69
CA LYS A 227 16.72 19.99 -25.92
C LYS A 227 17.13 20.17 -24.47
N GLU A 228 16.29 20.82 -23.69
CA GLU A 228 16.36 20.75 -22.24
C GLU A 228 16.54 19.29 -21.82
N PRO A 229 17.41 19.00 -20.84
CA PRO A 229 17.61 17.64 -20.36
C PRO A 229 16.25 17.07 -19.92
N LEU A 230 15.89 15.91 -20.45
CA LEU A 230 14.63 15.24 -20.16
C LEU A 230 14.53 14.97 -18.66
N ASP A 231 13.56 15.62 -17.99
CA ASP A 231 13.30 15.38 -16.57
C ASP A 231 12.45 14.12 -16.41
N PHE A 232 13.09 13.05 -15.92
CA PHE A 232 12.43 11.77 -15.65
C PHE A 232 11.23 11.90 -14.69
N ARG A 233 11.29 12.82 -13.72
CA ARG A 233 10.19 13.06 -12.79
C ARG A 233 9.00 13.67 -13.51
N GLU A 234 9.24 14.74 -14.27
CA GLU A 234 8.18 15.44 -14.99
C GLU A 234 7.50 14.54 -16.03
N VAL A 235 8.28 13.74 -16.77
CA VAL A 235 7.73 12.79 -17.74
C VAL A 235 6.86 11.73 -17.05
N GLY A 236 7.38 11.11 -15.98
CA GLY A 236 6.63 10.11 -15.21
C GLY A 236 5.31 10.68 -14.67
N GLU A 237 5.34 11.88 -14.10
CA GLU A 237 4.15 12.57 -13.60
C GLU A 237 3.13 12.86 -14.70
N LYS A 238 3.57 13.34 -15.87
CA LYS A 238 2.69 13.61 -17.02
C LYS A 238 2.00 12.36 -17.51
N ILE A 239 2.73 11.25 -17.65
CA ILE A 239 2.15 9.97 -18.10
C ILE A 239 1.10 9.48 -17.08
N LEU A 240 1.46 9.49 -15.79
CA LEU A 240 0.58 9.03 -14.72
C LEU A 240 -0.70 9.86 -14.63
N LYS A 241 -0.59 11.20 -14.72
CA LYS A 241 -1.75 12.11 -14.69
C LYS A 241 -2.61 12.06 -15.95
N LYS A 242 -2.03 11.80 -17.12
CA LYS A 242 -2.75 11.80 -18.41
C LYS A 242 -3.49 10.50 -18.68
N TYR A 243 -2.87 9.35 -18.40
CA TYR A 243 -3.38 8.06 -18.88
C TYR A 243 -3.96 7.17 -17.79
N VAL A 244 -3.59 7.38 -16.52
CA VAL A 244 -4.05 6.53 -15.42
C VAL A 244 -5.23 7.20 -14.71
N SER A 245 -6.39 6.55 -14.73
CA SER A 245 -7.59 7.06 -14.06
C SER A 245 -7.38 7.16 -12.55
N ILE A 246 -8.15 8.04 -11.91
CA ILE A 246 -8.09 8.22 -10.45
C ILE A 246 -8.35 6.92 -9.70
N ASP A 247 -9.24 6.05 -10.18
CA ASP A 247 -9.55 4.78 -9.54
C ASP A 247 -8.34 3.85 -9.49
N VAL A 248 -7.56 3.79 -10.57
CA VAL A 248 -6.33 2.99 -10.65
C VAL A 248 -5.24 3.63 -9.79
N GLN A 249 -5.16 4.96 -9.76
CA GLN A 249 -4.23 5.66 -8.85
C GLN A 249 -4.54 5.32 -7.39
N LEU A 250 -5.80 5.43 -6.95
CA LEU A 250 -6.23 5.07 -5.60
C LEU A 250 -5.95 3.60 -5.29
N TYR A 251 -6.14 2.71 -6.27
CA TYR A 251 -5.78 1.30 -6.13
C TYR A 251 -4.27 1.11 -5.90
N ILE A 252 -3.40 1.81 -6.63
CA ILE A 252 -1.96 1.79 -6.40
C ILE A 252 -1.63 2.31 -4.99
N LEU A 253 -2.25 3.41 -4.58
CA LEU A 253 -2.06 4.01 -3.25
C LEU A 253 -2.50 3.08 -2.12
N SER A 254 -3.44 2.18 -2.36
CA SER A 254 -3.90 1.19 -1.37
C SER A 254 -2.82 0.20 -0.91
N PHE A 255 -1.77 0.01 -1.73
CA PHE A 255 -0.60 -0.82 -1.38
C PHE A 255 0.44 -0.10 -0.54
N LEU A 256 0.34 1.23 -0.42
CA LEU A 256 1.31 2.04 0.32
C LEU A 256 0.97 2.14 1.80
N SER A 257 1.96 2.45 2.63
CA SER A 257 1.74 2.74 4.05
C SER A 257 1.27 4.18 4.25
N PRO A 258 0.58 4.50 5.37
CA PRO A 258 0.24 5.89 5.72
C PRO A 258 1.45 6.83 5.75
N HIS A 259 2.64 6.32 6.05
CA HIS A 259 3.88 7.08 6.03
C HIS A 259 4.29 7.46 4.61
N ASP A 260 4.30 6.48 3.69
CA ASP A 260 4.66 6.71 2.28
C ASP A 260 3.66 7.65 1.60
N LEU A 261 2.38 7.53 1.96
CA LEU A 261 1.32 8.44 1.52
C LEU A 261 1.57 9.88 1.96
N CYS A 262 2.02 10.11 3.21
CA CYS A 262 2.37 11.45 3.67
C CYS A 262 3.56 12.03 2.91
N GLN A 263 4.56 11.19 2.58
CA GLN A 263 5.69 11.62 1.74
C GLN A 263 5.23 11.99 0.33
N LEU A 264 4.40 11.15 -0.29
CA LEU A 264 3.81 11.41 -1.60
C LEU A 264 2.97 12.70 -1.59
N GLY A 265 2.13 12.90 -0.58
CA GLY A 265 1.32 14.12 -0.45
C GLY A 265 2.15 15.39 -0.24
N SER A 266 3.44 15.28 0.09
CA SER A 266 4.34 16.44 0.23
C SER A 266 5.02 16.84 -1.09
N THR A 267 4.83 16.07 -2.17
CA THR A 267 5.49 16.29 -3.46
C THR A 267 4.81 17.34 -4.34
N ASP A 268 3.49 17.25 -4.50
CA ASP A 268 2.70 18.11 -5.39
C ASP A 268 1.30 18.33 -4.81
N ARG A 269 0.66 19.43 -5.21
CA ARG A 269 -0.71 19.76 -4.82
C ARG A 269 -1.70 18.67 -5.23
N TYR A 270 -1.56 18.14 -6.45
CA TYR A 270 -2.41 17.04 -6.93
C TYR A 270 -2.32 15.83 -5.99
N TRP A 271 -1.11 15.38 -5.67
CA TRP A 271 -0.91 14.23 -4.79
C TRP A 271 -1.34 14.50 -3.35
N ASN A 272 -1.19 15.73 -2.85
CA ASN A 272 -1.72 16.12 -1.55
C ASN A 272 -3.24 16.00 -1.46
N GLU A 273 -3.95 16.37 -2.54
CA GLU A 273 -5.41 16.23 -2.64
C GLU A 273 -5.80 14.76 -2.81
N THR A 274 -5.16 14.02 -3.72
CA THR A 274 -5.44 12.59 -4.00
C THR A 274 -5.17 11.67 -2.81
N VAL A 275 -4.08 11.88 -2.07
CA VAL A 275 -3.77 11.06 -0.88
C VAL A 275 -4.82 11.26 0.22
N ARG A 276 -5.52 12.39 0.25
CA ARG A 276 -6.58 12.68 1.23
C ARG A 276 -7.96 12.17 0.78
N ASP A 277 -8.01 11.38 -0.28
CA ASP A 277 -9.26 10.85 -0.81
C ASP A 277 -10.05 10.04 0.24
N PRO A 278 -11.35 10.32 0.43
CA PRO A 278 -12.18 9.63 1.42
C PRO A 278 -12.28 8.11 1.21
N ILE A 279 -12.30 7.64 -0.04
CA ILE A 279 -12.42 6.23 -0.39
C ILE A 279 -11.15 5.48 0.05
N LEU A 280 -9.98 6.08 -0.20
CA LEU A 280 -8.69 5.52 0.21
C LEU A 280 -8.60 5.35 1.73
N TRP A 281 -8.94 6.39 2.51
CA TRP A 281 -8.87 6.31 3.97
C TRP A 281 -9.96 5.44 4.58
N ARG A 282 -11.13 5.35 3.95
CA ARG A 282 -12.15 4.36 4.34
C ARG A 282 -11.64 2.94 4.15
N TYR A 283 -10.98 2.65 3.02
CA TYR A 283 -10.39 1.34 2.76
C TYR A 283 -9.36 0.99 3.86
N PHE A 284 -8.44 1.91 4.19
CA PHE A 284 -7.48 1.68 5.26
C PHE A 284 -8.13 1.47 6.62
N LEU A 285 -9.16 2.26 6.95
CA LEU A 285 -9.91 2.09 8.19
C LEU A 285 -10.51 0.68 8.28
N LEU A 286 -11.21 0.22 7.24
CA LEU A 286 -11.86 -1.10 7.27
C LEU A 286 -10.86 -2.26 7.23
N ARG A 287 -9.73 -2.09 6.53
CA ARG A 287 -8.66 -3.09 6.45
C ARG A 287 -7.93 -3.23 7.78
N ASP A 288 -7.58 -2.12 8.41
CA ASP A 288 -6.69 -2.10 9.58
C ASP A 288 -7.45 -2.20 10.91
N LEU A 289 -8.73 -1.76 10.98
CA LEU A 289 -9.53 -1.81 12.20
C LEU A 289 -9.58 -3.21 12.87
N PRO A 290 -9.77 -4.33 12.14
CA PRO A 290 -9.75 -5.67 12.74
C PRO A 290 -8.38 -6.12 13.26
N SER A 291 -7.29 -5.48 12.82
CA SER A 291 -5.92 -5.81 13.23
C SER A 291 -5.47 -5.07 14.50
N TRP A 292 -6.25 -4.08 14.95
CA TRP A 292 -5.89 -3.28 16.12
C TRP A 292 -6.25 -4.01 17.41
N SER A 293 -5.21 -4.27 18.21
CA SER A 293 -5.32 -4.98 19.49
C SER A 293 -5.95 -4.18 20.64
N SER A 294 -6.38 -2.94 20.40
CA SER A 294 -7.02 -2.12 21.45
C SER A 294 -7.92 -1.03 20.91
N VAL A 295 -9.01 -0.76 21.62
CA VAL A 295 -9.95 0.34 21.33
C VAL A 295 -10.39 0.96 22.66
N ASP A 296 -10.33 2.29 22.77
CA ASP A 296 -10.80 3.03 23.94
C ASP A 296 -12.05 3.87 23.62
N TRP A 297 -12.66 4.40 24.68
CA TRP A 297 -13.88 5.22 24.59
C TRP A 297 -13.74 6.49 23.73
N LYS A 298 -12.51 6.97 23.45
CA LYS A 298 -12.23 8.09 22.55
C LYS A 298 -11.78 7.63 21.16
N SER A 299 -11.53 6.35 20.95
CA SER A 299 -10.99 5.82 19.71
C SER A 299 -12.00 4.92 18.98
N LEU A 300 -13.19 4.72 19.54
CA LEU A 300 -14.27 3.96 18.91
C LEU A 300 -14.88 4.81 17.76
N PRO A 301 -14.80 4.34 16.49
CA PRO A 301 -15.48 5.01 15.40
C PRO A 301 -17.00 4.93 15.55
N ASP A 302 -17.70 5.95 15.06
CA ASP A 302 -19.17 5.94 15.03
C ASP A 302 -19.68 4.81 14.10
N LEU A 303 -20.73 4.11 14.53
CA LEU A 303 -21.28 2.94 13.84
C LEU A 303 -21.79 3.30 12.43
N GLU A 304 -22.26 4.54 12.26
CA GLU A 304 -22.70 5.08 10.96
C GLU A 304 -21.55 5.18 9.95
N ILE A 305 -20.30 5.34 10.40
CA ILE A 305 -19.12 5.42 9.52
C ILE A 305 -18.81 4.05 8.91
N LEU A 306 -19.04 2.98 9.68
CA LEU A 306 -18.74 1.60 9.28
C LEU A 306 -19.85 0.97 8.43
N LYS A 307 -21.11 1.41 8.60
CA LYS A 307 -22.28 0.82 7.93
C LYS A 307 -22.65 1.47 6.59
N LYS A 308 -22.09 2.64 6.26
CA LYS A 308 -22.44 3.36 5.03
C LYS A 308 -21.96 2.65 3.74
N PRO A 309 -22.79 2.54 2.69
CA PRO A 309 -22.36 1.98 1.41
C PRO A 309 -21.34 2.90 0.70
N ILE A 310 -20.54 2.35 -0.22
CA ILE A 310 -19.49 3.09 -0.94
C ILE A 310 -20.07 4.20 -1.83
N SER A 311 -21.27 3.98 -2.38
CA SER A 311 -21.97 4.92 -3.26
C SER A 311 -22.34 6.25 -2.61
N GLU A 312 -22.42 6.34 -1.28
CA GLU A 312 -22.74 7.57 -0.54
C GLU A 312 -21.50 8.35 -0.06
N VAL A 313 -20.29 7.80 -0.26
CA VAL A 313 -19.03 8.42 0.19
C VAL A 313 -18.65 9.63 -0.66
N THR A 314 -19.13 9.71 -1.91
CA THR A 314 -18.77 10.75 -2.89
C THR A 314 -19.54 12.06 -2.71
N ASN A 315 -20.55 12.10 -1.85
CA ASN A 315 -21.30 13.32 -1.55
C ASN A 315 -20.52 14.20 -0.57
N SER A 316 -20.49 15.51 -0.85
CA SER A 316 -19.67 16.57 -0.23
C SER A 316 -19.86 16.82 1.28
N THR A 317 -20.61 15.97 1.97
CA THR A 317 -20.80 15.96 3.44
C THR A 317 -20.15 14.73 4.10
N CYS A 318 -19.15 14.13 3.45
CA CYS A 318 -18.55 12.88 3.90
C CYS A 318 -17.63 13.07 5.12
N PHE A 319 -17.58 12.05 5.98
CA PHE A 319 -16.72 12.03 7.16
C PHE A 319 -15.24 12.16 6.78
N ASP A 320 -14.46 12.86 7.60
CA ASP A 320 -13.00 12.90 7.47
C ASP A 320 -12.41 11.55 7.93
N TYR A 321 -12.42 10.56 7.03
CA TYR A 321 -11.90 9.21 7.30
C TYR A 321 -10.43 9.22 7.70
N MET A 322 -9.62 10.16 7.20
CA MET A 322 -8.23 10.30 7.61
C MET A 322 -8.13 10.69 9.09
N LYS A 323 -8.96 11.64 9.54
CA LYS A 323 -9.02 12.04 10.95
C LYS A 323 -9.55 10.91 11.84
N VAL A 324 -10.57 10.17 11.38
CA VAL A 324 -11.10 9.00 12.09
C VAL A 324 -10.02 7.92 12.20
N TYR A 325 -9.34 7.61 11.11
CA TYR A 325 -8.21 6.65 11.10
C TYR A 325 -7.13 7.04 12.12
N LYS A 326 -6.72 8.32 12.14
CA LYS A 326 -5.76 8.85 13.12
C LYS A 326 -6.28 8.81 14.56
N MET A 327 -7.58 8.95 14.78
CA MET A 327 -8.20 8.86 16.10
C MET A 327 -8.22 7.40 16.61
N CYS A 328 -8.49 6.45 15.72
CA CYS A 328 -8.64 5.04 16.07
C CYS A 328 -7.29 4.29 16.16
N CYS A 329 -6.28 4.70 15.38
CA CYS A 329 -5.00 4.01 15.27
C CYS A 329 -4.21 3.96 16.60
N PRO A 330 -3.91 2.77 17.16
CA PRO A 330 -3.19 2.61 18.43
C PRO A 330 -1.82 3.31 18.49
N TYR A 331 -1.06 3.29 17.40
CA TYR A 331 0.29 3.85 17.34
C TYR A 331 0.30 5.38 17.50
N THR A 332 -0.74 6.05 17.02
CA THR A 332 -0.88 7.52 17.11
C THR A 332 -1.40 7.99 18.48
N ARG A 333 -2.06 7.12 19.25
CA ARG A 333 -2.55 7.43 20.61
C ARG A 333 -1.42 7.60 21.62
N ARG A 334 -0.38 6.76 21.56
CA ARG A 334 0.78 6.85 22.47
C ARG A 334 1.54 8.17 22.33
N ALA A 335 1.73 8.65 21.10
CA ALA A 335 2.40 9.92 20.82
C ALA A 335 1.61 11.14 21.35
N SER A 336 0.28 11.11 21.23
CA SER A 336 -0.58 12.21 21.69
C SER A 336 -0.65 12.33 23.22
N LYS A 337 -0.47 11.23 23.95
CA LYS A 337 -0.45 11.20 25.42
C LYS A 337 0.92 11.54 26.03
N ALA A 338 2.02 11.28 25.32
CA ALA A 338 3.38 11.66 25.74
C ALA A 338 3.59 13.19 25.75
N SER A 339 2.77 13.94 25.02
CA SER A 339 2.75 15.40 24.98
C SER A 339 2.00 16.01 26.18
N ARG A 340 2.48 15.78 27.41
CA ARG A 340 2.11 16.63 28.55
C ARG A 340 3.28 17.54 28.95
N PRO A 341 3.02 18.82 29.28
CA PRO A 341 4.06 19.85 29.35
C PRO A 341 5.03 19.65 30.51
N VAL A 342 6.24 20.17 30.31
CA VAL A 342 7.45 20.20 31.16
C VAL A 342 7.25 20.99 32.48
N TYR A 343 6.07 20.94 33.10
CA TYR A 343 5.83 21.50 34.44
C TYR A 343 6.12 20.49 35.56
N GLY A 344 6.92 19.46 35.29
CA GLY A 344 7.33 18.44 36.27
C GLY A 344 8.30 18.93 37.35
N ALA A 345 8.84 20.16 37.24
CA ALA A 345 9.82 20.66 38.20
C ALA A 345 9.21 21.37 39.42
N VAL A 346 7.93 21.78 39.40
CA VAL A 346 7.37 22.66 40.44
C VAL A 346 6.31 22.01 41.33
N THR A 347 5.91 20.76 41.08
CA THR A 347 4.89 20.07 41.90
C THR A 347 5.45 18.97 42.81
N SER A 348 6.73 18.60 42.66
CA SER A 348 7.34 17.44 43.35
C SER A 348 7.36 17.58 44.88
N PHE A 349 7.44 18.80 45.41
CA PHE A 349 7.53 19.03 46.86
C PHE A 349 6.19 18.94 47.60
N LEU A 350 5.07 19.17 46.90
CA LEU A 350 3.72 19.03 47.48
C LEU A 350 3.10 17.66 47.15
N HIS A 351 3.56 16.99 46.08
CA HIS A 351 3.13 15.64 45.73
C HIS A 351 3.57 14.57 46.76
N SER A 352 4.67 14.79 47.48
CA SER A 352 5.16 13.87 48.53
C SER A 352 4.33 13.91 49.82
N LEU A 353 3.50 14.94 50.01
CA LEU A 353 2.63 15.11 51.18
C LEU A 353 1.25 14.46 51.00
N ILE A 354 0.89 14.07 49.78
CA ILE A 354 -0.31 13.27 49.50
C ILE A 354 0.11 11.81 49.58
N ILE A 355 -0.39 11.07 50.57
CA ILE A 355 -0.26 9.61 50.62
C ILE A 355 -0.93 9.04 49.38
N GLN A 356 -0.16 8.79 48.32
CA GLN A 356 -0.65 8.09 47.15
C GLN A 356 -0.80 6.62 47.52
N ASN A 357 -2.02 6.23 47.90
CA ASN A 357 -2.35 4.82 48.05
C ASN A 357 -2.16 4.12 46.69
N GLU A 358 -1.49 2.96 46.72
CA GLU A 358 -1.32 2.09 45.57
C GLU A 358 -2.69 1.79 44.94
N PRO A 359 -2.87 1.97 43.62
CA PRO A 359 -4.13 1.70 42.95
C PRO A 359 -4.63 0.28 43.19
N ARG A 360 -5.93 0.14 43.49
CA ARG A 360 -6.59 -1.15 43.68
C ARG A 360 -7.62 -1.40 42.59
N PHE A 361 -7.59 -2.58 41.99
CA PHE A 361 -8.51 -2.96 40.91
C PHE A 361 -9.30 -4.21 41.28
N ALA A 362 -10.58 -4.26 40.90
CA ALA A 362 -11.37 -5.49 40.96
C ALA A 362 -11.32 -6.19 39.60
N MET A 363 -10.83 -7.44 39.56
CA MET A 363 -10.77 -8.26 38.36
C MET A 363 -11.81 -9.38 38.41
N PHE A 364 -12.70 -9.43 37.43
CA PHE A 364 -13.79 -10.39 37.35
C PHE A 364 -14.18 -10.66 35.90
N GLY A 365 -14.88 -11.74 35.62
CA GLY A 365 -15.44 -12.02 34.28
C GLY A 365 -15.31 -13.48 33.85
N PRO A 366 -16.02 -13.87 32.79
CA PRO A 366 -16.06 -15.25 32.28
C PRO A 366 -14.69 -15.78 31.85
N GLY A 367 -13.81 -14.93 31.32
CA GLY A 367 -12.47 -15.35 30.88
C GLY A 367 -11.56 -15.83 32.03
N LEU A 368 -11.88 -15.54 33.29
CA LEU A 368 -11.18 -16.12 34.44
C LEU A 368 -11.51 -17.59 34.67
N GLU A 369 -12.63 -18.07 34.11
CA GLU A 369 -13.22 -19.37 34.41
C GLU A 369 -13.30 -20.27 33.18
N GLU A 370 -13.55 -19.71 32.00
CA GLU A 370 -13.83 -20.44 30.76
C GLU A 370 -12.57 -20.86 29.98
N LEU A 371 -11.48 -20.09 30.05
CA LEU A 371 -10.28 -20.33 29.24
C LEU A 371 -9.57 -21.64 29.61
N ASN A 372 -9.03 -22.34 28.61
CA ASN A 372 -8.22 -23.55 28.81
C ASN A 372 -7.00 -23.26 29.68
N THR A 373 -6.28 -22.17 29.37
CA THR A 373 -5.14 -21.68 30.14
C THR A 373 -5.63 -20.68 31.19
N SER A 374 -5.24 -20.89 32.46
CA SER A 374 -5.66 -20.01 33.55
C SER A 374 -4.83 -18.73 33.57
N LEU A 375 -5.47 -17.62 33.20
CA LEU A 375 -4.86 -16.29 33.28
C LEU A 375 -4.24 -16.00 34.66
N VAL A 376 -4.94 -16.36 35.73
CA VAL A 376 -4.47 -16.08 37.09
C VAL A 376 -3.23 -16.88 37.44
N LEU A 377 -3.12 -18.13 36.98
CA LEU A 377 -1.88 -18.91 37.16
C LEU A 377 -0.72 -18.25 36.41
N SER A 378 -0.93 -17.83 35.16
CA SER A 378 0.09 -17.14 34.37
C SER A 378 0.57 -15.84 35.03
N LEU A 379 -0.36 -15.05 35.59
CA LEU A 379 -0.03 -13.83 36.36
C LEU A 379 0.80 -14.15 37.62
N MET A 380 0.50 -15.24 38.31
CA MET A 380 1.22 -15.65 39.53
C MET A 380 2.61 -16.22 39.24
N SER A 381 2.83 -16.77 38.05
CA SER A 381 4.13 -17.29 37.60
C SER A 381 4.98 -16.25 36.86
N SER A 382 4.49 -15.03 36.66
CA SER A 382 5.19 -13.99 35.92
C SER A 382 6.33 -13.38 36.75
N GLU A 383 7.57 -13.47 36.26
CA GLU A 383 8.72 -12.80 36.88
C GLU A 383 8.69 -11.29 36.68
N GLU A 384 8.22 -10.82 35.52
CA GLU A 384 8.15 -9.38 35.18
C GLU A 384 7.22 -8.58 36.11
N LEU A 385 6.16 -9.21 36.61
CA LEU A 385 5.15 -8.57 37.44
C LEU A 385 5.36 -8.74 38.95
N CYS A 386 6.28 -9.61 39.37
CA CYS A 386 6.66 -9.83 40.78
C CYS A 386 5.46 -9.94 41.75
N PRO A 387 4.57 -10.95 41.59
CA PRO A 387 3.36 -11.08 42.40
C PRO A 387 3.67 -11.33 43.88
N THR A 388 3.09 -10.53 44.76
CA THR A 388 3.23 -10.65 46.22
C THR A 388 1.87 -10.66 46.91
N ALA A 389 1.77 -11.36 48.04
CA ALA A 389 0.52 -11.39 48.80
C ALA A 389 0.14 -9.99 49.32
N GLY A 390 -1.15 -9.64 49.21
CA GLY A 390 -1.64 -8.35 49.69
C GLY A 390 -1.47 -8.17 51.21
N LEU A 391 -1.25 -6.93 51.63
CA LEU A 391 -1.00 -6.60 53.04
C LEU A 391 -2.24 -6.88 53.92
N PRO A 392 -2.08 -7.49 55.12
CA PRO A 392 -3.20 -7.82 56.02
C PRO A 392 -4.09 -6.63 56.40
N HIS A 393 -3.52 -5.44 56.55
CA HIS A 393 -4.25 -4.21 56.90
C HIS A 393 -5.22 -3.73 55.80
N ARG A 394 -5.16 -4.29 54.58
CA ARG A 394 -6.04 -3.96 53.45
C ARG A 394 -7.03 -5.08 53.12
N GLN A 395 -7.20 -6.04 54.03
CA GLN A 395 -8.10 -7.17 53.88
C GLN A 395 -9.57 -6.75 53.87
N ILE A 396 -10.34 -7.30 52.93
CA ILE A 396 -11.79 -7.17 52.89
C ILE A 396 -12.39 -8.48 53.41
N ASP A 397 -13.31 -8.39 54.37
CA ASP A 397 -13.95 -9.54 55.00
C ASP A 397 -14.62 -10.43 53.95
N GLY A 398 -14.25 -11.71 53.94
CA GLY A 398 -14.77 -12.70 53.00
C GLY A 398 -14.13 -12.72 51.61
N ILE A 399 -13.22 -11.79 51.30
CA ILE A 399 -12.56 -11.70 49.97
C ILE A 399 -11.03 -11.80 50.09
N GLY A 400 -10.43 -11.18 51.10
CA GLY A 400 -8.97 -11.15 51.28
C GLY A 400 -8.33 -9.81 50.95
N SER A 401 -6.99 -9.77 50.91
CA SER A 401 -6.19 -8.57 50.63
C SER A 401 -5.78 -8.41 49.16
N GLY A 402 -6.10 -9.39 48.31
CA GLY A 402 -5.71 -9.40 46.90
C GLY A 402 -4.23 -9.72 46.68
N VAL A 403 -3.77 -9.46 45.46
CA VAL A 403 -2.40 -9.73 45.01
C VAL A 403 -1.78 -8.41 44.56
N ASN A 404 -0.59 -8.12 45.07
CA ASN A 404 0.19 -6.96 44.68
C ASN A 404 1.10 -7.32 43.50
N PHE A 405 1.16 -6.46 42.51
CA PHE A 405 2.05 -6.56 41.37
C PHE A 405 2.92 -5.31 41.29
N GLN A 406 4.15 -5.49 40.78
CA GLN A 406 5.13 -4.43 40.61
C GLN A 406 5.67 -4.44 39.18
N LEU A 407 5.43 -3.37 38.43
CA LEU A 407 5.92 -3.19 37.07
C LEU A 407 7.22 -2.38 37.08
N SER A 408 8.30 -2.96 36.55
CA SER A 408 9.61 -2.32 36.34
C SER A 408 10.15 -1.56 37.57
N ASN A 409 9.88 -2.08 38.77
CA ASN A 409 10.21 -1.49 40.06
C ASN A 409 9.64 -0.09 40.38
N GLN A 410 8.82 0.52 39.52
CA GLN A 410 8.32 1.89 39.71
C GLN A 410 6.83 1.96 40.05
N HIS A 411 6.00 1.11 39.45
CA HIS A 411 4.55 1.16 39.62
C HIS A 411 4.05 -0.07 40.37
N LYS A 412 3.45 0.15 41.55
CA LYS A 412 2.82 -0.90 42.37
C LYS A 412 1.31 -0.76 42.32
N PHE A 413 0.62 -1.88 42.13
CA PHE A 413 -0.83 -1.93 42.13
C PHE A 413 -1.33 -3.25 42.74
N ASN A 414 -2.58 -3.24 43.21
CA ASN A 414 -3.21 -4.39 43.87
C ASN A 414 -4.42 -4.83 43.05
N ILE A 415 -4.58 -6.14 42.81
CA ILE A 415 -5.76 -6.71 42.15
C ILE A 415 -6.50 -7.63 43.12
N LEU A 416 -7.80 -7.37 43.26
CA LEU A 416 -8.77 -8.23 43.92
C LEU A 416 -9.42 -9.12 42.85
N ILE A 417 -9.03 -10.39 42.82
CA ILE A 417 -9.53 -11.37 41.85
C ILE A 417 -10.82 -11.99 42.41
N LEU A 418 -11.93 -11.76 41.72
CA LEU A 418 -13.26 -12.20 42.14
C LEU A 418 -13.71 -13.39 41.27
N TYR A 419 -13.76 -14.58 41.88
CA TYR A 419 -14.33 -15.77 41.25
C TYR A 419 -15.79 -15.93 41.65
N SER A 420 -16.62 -16.33 40.69
CA SER A 420 -18.04 -16.61 40.93
C SER A 420 -18.28 -18.10 41.21
N THR A 421 -17.39 -18.97 40.73
CA THR A 421 -17.52 -20.43 40.85
C THR A 421 -16.26 -21.10 41.41
N THR A 422 -16.44 -22.26 42.03
CA THR A 422 -15.33 -23.07 42.54
C THR A 422 -14.61 -23.82 41.41
N ARG A 423 -13.34 -24.21 41.62
CA ARG A 423 -12.58 -25.00 40.63
C ARG A 423 -13.34 -26.24 40.14
N LYS A 424 -13.98 -26.97 41.05
CA LYS A 424 -14.78 -28.17 40.70
C LYS A 424 -16.01 -27.85 39.85
N GLU A 425 -16.66 -26.71 40.07
CA GLU A 425 -17.79 -26.27 39.26
C GLU A 425 -17.33 -25.84 37.87
N ARG A 426 -16.17 -25.20 37.77
CA ARG A 426 -15.55 -24.83 36.48
C ARG A 426 -15.15 -26.05 35.66
N ASP A 427 -14.50 -27.03 36.30
CA ASP A 427 -14.06 -28.26 35.63
C ASP A 427 -15.27 -29.02 35.04
N ARG A 428 -16.40 -29.08 35.77
CA ARG A 428 -17.66 -29.66 35.28
C ARG A 428 -18.31 -28.86 34.16
N ALA A 429 -18.40 -27.53 34.30
CA ALA A 429 -18.99 -26.66 33.28
C ALA A 429 -18.21 -26.71 31.95
N ARG A 430 -16.90 -26.96 32.00
CA ARG A 430 -16.04 -27.19 30.83
C ARG A 430 -16.36 -28.50 30.12
N GLU A 431 -16.56 -29.59 30.87
CA GLU A 431 -16.95 -30.89 30.31
C GLU A 431 -18.36 -30.82 29.69
N GLU A 432 -19.29 -30.14 30.35
CA GLU A 432 -20.71 -30.11 29.98
C GLU A 432 -21.10 -28.98 29.00
N HIS A 433 -20.18 -28.06 28.67
CA HIS A 433 -20.44 -26.85 27.86
C HIS A 433 -21.63 -26.00 28.37
N THR A 434 -21.87 -26.00 29.68
CA THR A 434 -22.98 -25.28 30.32
C THR A 434 -22.53 -23.92 30.86
N SER A 435 -23.36 -22.88 30.70
CA SER A 435 -23.09 -21.55 31.26
C SER A 435 -23.35 -21.55 32.77
N THR A 436 -22.32 -21.27 33.57
CA THR A 436 -22.47 -21.12 35.02
C THR A 436 -23.19 -19.80 35.34
N VAL A 437 -24.23 -19.87 36.19
CA VAL A 437 -24.93 -18.66 36.66
C VAL A 437 -23.97 -17.85 37.53
N ASN A 438 -23.77 -16.58 37.18
CA ASN A 438 -22.85 -15.71 37.92
C ASN A 438 -23.37 -15.44 39.33
N LYS A 439 -22.73 -16.06 40.32
CA LYS A 439 -23.09 -15.94 41.74
C LYS A 439 -22.76 -14.59 42.35
N MET A 440 -22.17 -13.64 41.62
CA MET A 440 -21.84 -12.30 42.14
C MET A 440 -23.03 -11.33 42.10
N PHE A 441 -24.10 -11.68 41.38
CA PHE A 441 -25.29 -10.87 41.22
C PHE A 441 -26.54 -11.59 41.76
N SER A 442 -27.28 -10.94 42.64
CA SER A 442 -28.58 -11.38 43.13
C SER A 442 -29.71 -10.74 42.32
N LEU A 443 -30.61 -11.56 41.79
CA LEU A 443 -31.81 -11.10 41.09
C LEU A 443 -32.80 -10.49 42.11
N GLN A 444 -33.16 -9.22 41.94
CA GLN A 444 -34.30 -8.63 42.63
C GLN A 444 -35.56 -8.82 41.77
N SER A 445 -36.40 -9.78 42.14
CA SER A 445 -37.78 -9.83 41.65
C SER A 445 -38.64 -8.91 42.50
N GLU A 446 -38.87 -7.68 42.04
CA GLU A 446 -40.06 -6.94 42.46
C GLU A 446 -41.04 -6.94 41.30
N GLY A 447 -42.28 -7.36 41.58
CA GLY A 447 -43.33 -7.51 40.58
C GLY A 447 -43.71 -6.17 39.98
N ASN A 448 -43.27 -5.92 38.75
CA ASN A 448 -44.05 -5.43 37.60
C ASN A 448 -43.10 -5.18 36.42
N GLU A 449 -43.67 -5.22 35.22
CA GLU A 449 -43.09 -5.30 33.87
C GLU A 449 -41.99 -4.27 33.47
N GLN A 450 -40.86 -4.23 34.17
CA GLN A 450 -39.61 -3.68 33.67
C GLN A 450 -38.42 -4.54 34.13
N GLY A 451 -37.75 -5.15 33.15
CA GLY A 451 -36.45 -5.85 33.18
C GLY A 451 -35.83 -6.23 34.53
N SER A 452 -35.49 -7.53 34.68
CA SER A 452 -34.68 -8.11 35.75
C SER A 452 -33.61 -7.16 36.30
N ARG A 453 -33.83 -6.62 37.51
CA ARG A 453 -32.88 -5.73 38.18
C ARG A 453 -31.89 -6.58 38.97
N TYR A 454 -30.62 -6.56 38.55
CA TYR A 454 -29.55 -7.26 39.25
C TYR A 454 -28.98 -6.37 40.35
N SER A 455 -28.81 -6.95 41.54
CA SER A 455 -28.13 -6.33 42.69
C SER A 455 -26.83 -7.07 42.97
N VAL A 456 -25.81 -6.35 43.44
CA VAL A 456 -24.51 -6.95 43.75
C VAL A 456 -24.51 -7.44 45.20
N ILE A 457 -23.89 -8.60 45.47
CA ILE A 457 -23.79 -9.16 46.84
C ILE A 457 -23.06 -8.17 47.78
N PRO A 458 -23.48 -8.05 49.07
CA PRO A 458 -22.89 -7.09 50.02
C PRO A 458 -21.36 -7.09 50.13
N GLN A 459 -20.73 -8.27 50.04
CA GLN A 459 -19.27 -8.39 50.08
C GLN A 459 -18.60 -7.68 48.89
N ILE A 460 -19.21 -7.76 47.70
CA ILE A 460 -18.69 -7.13 46.49
C ILE A 460 -19.05 -5.63 46.45
N GLN A 461 -20.15 -5.21 47.08
CA GLN A 461 -20.42 -3.77 47.29
C GLN A 461 -19.27 -3.08 48.02
N LYS A 462 -18.76 -3.71 49.09
CA LYS A 462 -17.58 -3.24 49.84
C LYS A 462 -16.30 -3.19 48.97
N VAL A 463 -16.18 -4.07 47.97
CA VAL A 463 -15.09 -3.98 46.98
C VAL A 463 -15.28 -2.75 46.09
N CYS A 464 -16.48 -2.57 45.53
CA CYS A 464 -16.79 -1.46 44.63
C CYS A 464 -16.56 -0.08 45.28
N GLU A 465 -16.70 0.03 46.60
CA GLU A 465 -16.43 1.27 47.36
C GLU A 465 -14.93 1.59 47.48
N VAL A 466 -14.06 0.57 47.44
CA VAL A 466 -12.64 0.69 47.80
C VAL A 466 -11.70 0.65 46.59
N VAL A 467 -12.15 0.13 45.45
CA VAL A 467 -11.32 0.01 44.24
C VAL A 467 -11.29 1.31 43.42
N ASP A 468 -10.15 1.57 42.79
CA ASP A 468 -9.93 2.70 41.88
C ASP A 468 -10.44 2.42 40.45
N GLY A 469 -10.63 1.13 40.11
CA GLY A 469 -11.10 0.72 38.79
C GLY A 469 -11.46 -0.76 38.70
N PHE A 470 -11.98 -1.15 37.54
CA PHE A 470 -12.49 -2.49 37.25
C PHE A 470 -11.77 -3.08 36.03
N ILE A 471 -11.47 -4.37 36.09
CA ILE A 471 -10.90 -5.16 35.00
C ILE A 471 -11.91 -6.28 34.70
N TYR A 472 -12.58 -6.18 33.55
CA TYR A 472 -13.50 -7.20 33.08
C TYR A 472 -12.80 -8.15 32.11
N VAL A 473 -12.66 -9.41 32.48
CA VAL A 473 -12.00 -10.44 31.65
C VAL A 473 -13.06 -11.16 30.82
N ALA A 474 -13.21 -10.75 29.57
CA ALA A 474 -14.09 -11.41 28.59
C ALA A 474 -13.41 -12.65 27.99
N ASN A 475 -14.20 -13.63 27.53
CA ASN A 475 -13.67 -14.72 26.72
C ASN A 475 -13.64 -14.27 25.24
N GLY A 476 -12.44 -14.11 24.67
CA GLY A 476 -12.24 -13.66 23.29
C GLY A 476 -12.14 -14.79 22.26
N GLU A 477 -12.35 -16.05 22.63
CA GLU A 477 -12.28 -17.18 21.70
C GLU A 477 -13.37 -17.09 20.61
N ALA A 478 -13.01 -17.34 19.35
CA ALA A 478 -13.87 -17.09 18.18
C ALA A 478 -15.25 -17.78 18.19
N HIS A 479 -15.42 -18.85 18.98
CA HIS A 479 -16.67 -19.58 19.12
C HIS A 479 -17.59 -19.01 20.22
N LYS A 480 -17.17 -17.95 20.91
CA LYS A 480 -17.92 -17.23 21.95
C LYS A 480 -18.31 -15.84 21.44
N THR A 481 -19.53 -15.43 21.74
CA THR A 481 -20.05 -14.09 21.40
C THR A 481 -20.51 -13.38 22.67
N HIS A 482 -20.05 -12.14 22.87
CA HIS A 482 -20.40 -11.33 24.02
C HIS A 482 -20.89 -9.94 23.58
N GLU A 483 -22.07 -9.54 24.04
CA GLU A 483 -22.58 -8.17 23.88
C GLU A 483 -22.32 -7.36 25.17
N LEU A 484 -21.22 -6.59 25.19
CA LEU A 484 -20.81 -5.83 26.39
C LEU A 484 -21.46 -4.44 26.51
N ARG A 485 -22.23 -4.00 25.51
CA ARG A 485 -22.94 -2.70 25.47
C ARG A 485 -22.12 -1.52 26.02
N LEU A 486 -20.83 -1.46 25.66
CA LEU A 486 -19.86 -0.50 26.21
C LEU A 486 -20.26 0.97 25.95
N SER A 487 -21.07 1.23 24.93
CA SER A 487 -21.62 2.56 24.62
C SER A 487 -22.54 3.11 25.71
N LEU A 488 -23.06 2.27 26.62
CA LEU A 488 -23.89 2.69 27.75
C LEU A 488 -23.07 3.07 28.99
N LEU A 489 -21.75 2.86 28.98
CA LEU A 489 -20.88 3.18 30.11
C LEU A 489 -20.57 4.67 30.13
N ASN A 490 -20.91 5.34 31.24
CA ASN A 490 -20.57 6.74 31.49
C ASN A 490 -19.14 6.93 32.02
N HIS A 491 -18.31 5.88 31.97
CA HIS A 491 -16.96 5.86 32.53
C HIS A 491 -15.93 5.54 31.43
N PRO A 492 -14.69 6.05 31.55
CA PRO A 492 -13.59 5.67 30.67
C PRO A 492 -13.41 4.16 30.61
N TRP A 493 -13.35 3.60 29.40
CA TRP A 493 -13.12 2.18 29.17
C TRP A 493 -12.12 1.98 28.03
N MET A 494 -11.46 0.84 28.05
CA MET A 494 -10.63 0.33 26.96
C MET A 494 -10.79 -1.17 26.86
N VAL A 495 -10.92 -1.66 25.63
CA VAL A 495 -10.79 -3.08 25.29
C VAL A 495 -9.36 -3.30 24.81
N GLN A 496 -8.72 -4.34 25.33
CA GLN A 496 -7.35 -4.74 25.01
C GLN A 496 -7.34 -6.24 24.78
N ASP A 497 -6.88 -6.66 23.60
CA ASP A 497 -6.65 -8.06 23.30
C ASP A 497 -5.54 -8.61 24.17
N MET A 498 -5.71 -9.86 24.60
CA MET A 498 -4.82 -10.48 25.57
C MET A 498 -4.74 -11.98 25.34
N GLU A 499 -3.52 -12.51 25.44
CA GLU A 499 -3.29 -13.95 25.48
C GLU A 499 -2.98 -14.41 26.91
N ALA A 500 -3.72 -15.41 27.40
CA ALA A 500 -3.61 -15.86 28.78
C ALA A 500 -2.29 -16.60 29.08
N GLU A 501 -1.69 -17.26 28.09
CA GLU A 501 -0.46 -18.04 28.27
C GLU A 501 0.78 -17.13 28.33
N THR A 502 0.93 -16.23 27.36
CA THR A 502 2.10 -15.36 27.23
C THR A 502 1.96 -14.04 27.99
N LEU A 503 0.75 -13.71 28.47
CA LEU A 503 0.38 -12.39 29.00
C LEU A 503 0.57 -11.24 27.99
N THR A 504 0.73 -11.56 26.70
CA THR A 504 0.83 -10.56 25.64
C THR A 504 -0.42 -9.67 25.66
N GLY A 505 -0.21 -8.35 25.68
CA GLY A 505 -1.29 -7.36 25.76
C GLY A 505 -1.68 -6.93 27.19
N PHE A 506 -1.38 -7.73 28.22
CA PHE A 506 -1.74 -7.40 29.61
C PHE A 506 -1.11 -6.09 30.09
N LEU A 507 0.20 -5.93 29.87
CA LEU A 507 0.93 -4.73 30.28
C LEU A 507 0.38 -3.46 29.66
N ASN A 508 0.05 -3.49 28.35
CA ASN A 508 -0.57 -2.34 27.67
C ASN A 508 -1.90 -1.94 28.33
N GLY A 509 -2.70 -2.94 28.74
CA GLY A 509 -3.95 -2.73 29.47
C GLY A 509 -3.75 -2.08 30.85
N ILE A 510 -2.77 -2.59 31.61
CA ILE A 510 -2.43 -2.10 32.95
C ILE A 510 -1.84 -0.69 32.91
N GLU A 511 -0.94 -0.40 31.97
CA GLU A 511 -0.39 0.94 31.80
C GLU A 511 -1.49 1.97 31.56
N TRP A 512 -2.44 1.66 30.66
CA TRP A 512 -3.56 2.54 30.37
C TRP A 512 -4.44 2.82 31.60
N ILE A 513 -4.82 1.80 32.37
CA ILE A 513 -5.70 2.01 33.53
C ILE A 513 -4.99 2.77 34.66
N LEU A 514 -3.68 2.55 34.85
CA LEU A 514 -2.88 3.31 35.79
C LEU A 514 -2.81 4.80 35.42
N GLU A 515 -2.61 5.12 34.13
CA GLU A 515 -2.66 6.51 33.64
C GLU A 515 -4.00 7.18 33.93
N GLU A 516 -5.13 6.49 33.69
CA GLU A 516 -6.46 7.05 33.93
C GLU A 516 -6.72 7.30 35.43
N VAL A 517 -6.23 6.43 36.33
CA VAL A 517 -6.29 6.66 37.78
C VAL A 517 -5.48 7.88 38.19
N VAL A 518 -4.27 8.05 37.66
CA VAL A 518 -3.44 9.24 37.92
C VAL A 518 -4.13 10.51 37.40
N SER A 519 -4.72 10.45 36.19
CA SER A 519 -5.48 11.54 35.58
C SER A 519 -6.71 11.95 36.42
N LYS A 520 -7.39 10.98 37.04
CA LYS A 520 -8.52 11.24 37.96
C LYS A 520 -8.08 11.88 39.27
N ARG A 521 -6.91 11.49 39.80
CA ARG A 521 -6.36 12.00 41.07
C ARG A 521 -5.70 13.39 40.95
N THR A 522 -5.37 13.82 39.73
CA THR A 522 -4.71 15.11 39.44
C THR A 522 -5.69 16.22 39.02
N LYS A 523 -6.94 15.86 38.74
CA LYS A 523 -8.06 16.80 38.58
C LYS A 523 -8.73 17.02 39.92
#